data_AF-Q84JD3-F1
#
_entry.id   AF-Q84JD3-F1
#
_cell.length_a   1.000
_cell.length_b   1.000
_cell.length_c   1.000
_cell.angle_alpha   90.00
_cell.angle_beta   90.00
_cell.angle_gamma   90.00
#
_symmetry.space_group_name_H-M   'P 1'
#
loop_
_entity.id
_entity.type
_entity.pdbx_description
1 polymer ?
#
loop_
_entity_poly.entity_id
_entity_poly.type
_entity_poly.pdbx_seq_one_letter_code
_entity_poly.pdbx_strand_id
1 'polypeptide(L)'
;MDMALASKASPPPSNATTAEQLIPKRDKAAANDSTYLNPQAHDSVLGIILGGGAGTRLYPLTKKRAKPAVPLGANYRLIDIPVSNCLNSNISKIYVLTQFNSASLNRHLSRAYGSNIGGYKNEGFVEVLAAQQSPDNPNWFQGTADAVRQYLWLFEEHNVMEFLILAGDHLYRMDYEKFIQAHRETNADITVAALPMDEKRATAFGLMKIDEEGRIIEFAEKPKGEQLKAMMVDTTILGLDDVRAKEMPYIASMGIYVFSKDVMLQLLREQFPEANDFGSEVIPGATSIGKRVQAYLYDGYWEDIGTIAAFYNANLGITKKPMPDFSFYDRFAPIYTQPRHLPPSKVLDADVTDSVIGEGCVIKNCKINHSVVGLRSCISEGAIIEDSLLMGADYYETEADKKLLAEKGGIPIGIGKNSCIRRAIIDKNARIGDNVKVFQTDVPTVKNINLDFSLGYYIILDMPFCPLIFNIYF
;
A
#
# COMPACT_ATOMS: atom_id res chain seq x y z
N MET A 1 49.95 -65.99 -42.82
CA MET A 1 49.68 -66.96 -41.74
C MET A 1 48.96 -66.22 -40.63
N ASP A 2 47.69 -66.39 -40.36
CA ASP A 2 46.62 -67.11 -41.05
C ASP A 2 45.29 -66.45 -40.68
N MET A 3 44.42 -66.43 -41.69
CA MET A 3 42.96 -66.54 -41.74
C MET A 3 42.02 -65.89 -40.70
N ALA A 4 41.02 -65.24 -41.30
CA ALA A 4 39.76 -64.77 -40.77
C ALA A 4 38.85 -65.86 -40.17
N LEU A 5 37.89 -65.43 -39.33
CA LEU A 5 36.46 -65.64 -39.59
C LEU A 5 35.61 -64.68 -38.74
N ALA A 6 34.57 -64.17 -39.39
CA ALA A 6 33.65 -63.14 -38.93
C ALA A 6 32.52 -63.68 -38.05
N SER A 7 32.00 -62.84 -37.16
CA SER A 7 30.58 -62.90 -36.76
C SER A 7 30.03 -61.48 -36.55
N LYS A 8 29.01 -61.14 -37.36
CA LYS A 8 28.23 -59.90 -37.29
C LYS A 8 27.48 -59.81 -35.95
N ALA A 9 27.51 -58.66 -35.30
CA ALA A 9 26.42 -58.21 -34.42
C ALA A 9 26.42 -56.67 -34.35
N SER A 10 25.27 -56.10 -34.72
CA SER A 10 24.96 -54.67 -34.83
C SER A 10 24.97 -53.96 -33.46
N PRO A 11 25.34 -52.67 -33.38
CA PRO A 11 25.21 -51.90 -32.14
C PRO A 11 23.73 -51.61 -31.83
N PRO A 12 23.31 -51.68 -30.55
CA PRO A 12 21.92 -51.45 -30.17
C PRO A 12 21.55 -49.96 -30.28
N PRO A 13 20.31 -49.65 -30.72
CA PRO A 13 19.86 -48.27 -30.89
C PRO A 13 19.48 -47.60 -29.57
N SER A 14 19.75 -46.31 -29.50
CA SER A 14 19.35 -45.37 -28.44
C SER A 14 17.84 -45.16 -28.43
N ASN A 15 17.18 -45.55 -27.34
CA ASN A 15 15.79 -45.18 -27.07
C ASN A 15 15.72 -43.75 -26.51
N ALA A 16 15.34 -42.80 -27.38
CA ALA A 16 14.72 -41.55 -26.97
C ALA A 16 13.67 -41.21 -28.04
N THR A 17 12.44 -41.64 -27.79
CA THR A 17 11.28 -41.41 -28.65
C THR A 17 10.93 -39.92 -28.61
N THR A 18 11.18 -39.23 -29.73
CA THR A 18 10.63 -37.91 -30.03
C THR A 18 9.13 -38.04 -30.29
N ALA A 19 8.31 -37.62 -29.32
CA ALA A 19 6.91 -37.32 -29.55
C ALA A 19 6.76 -35.85 -30.01
N GLU A 20 7.30 -35.55 -31.19
CA GLU A 20 6.79 -34.44 -32.00
C GLU A 20 5.55 -34.96 -32.73
N GLN A 21 4.36 -34.60 -32.25
CA GLN A 21 3.11 -34.39 -33.02
C GLN A 21 1.91 -34.45 -32.08
N LEU A 22 1.34 -33.27 -31.79
CA LEU A 22 -0.09 -32.96 -31.60
C LEU A 22 -0.22 -31.57 -30.95
N ILE A 23 0.04 -30.53 -31.74
CA ILE A 23 -0.39 -29.16 -31.41
C ILE A 23 -1.65 -28.91 -32.25
N PRO A 24 -2.84 -28.68 -31.64
CA PRO A 24 -4.02 -28.28 -32.40
C PRO A 24 -3.77 -26.92 -33.04
N LYS A 25 -4.04 -26.81 -34.34
CA LYS A 25 -4.07 -25.54 -35.06
C LYS A 25 -5.09 -24.63 -34.37
N ARG A 26 -4.61 -23.61 -33.65
CA ARG A 26 -5.44 -22.49 -33.22
C ARG A 26 -5.88 -21.72 -34.46
N ASP A 27 -7.19 -21.60 -34.63
CA ASP A 27 -7.80 -20.79 -35.67
C ASP A 27 -7.26 -19.37 -35.64
N LYS A 28 -6.77 -18.94 -36.81
CA LYS A 28 -6.34 -17.57 -37.09
C LYS A 28 -7.59 -16.69 -37.25
N ALA A 29 -8.21 -16.29 -36.14
CA ALA A 29 -9.23 -15.24 -36.10
C ALA A 29 -9.32 -14.63 -34.68
N ALA A 30 -8.21 -14.09 -34.19
CA ALA A 30 -8.16 -13.15 -33.07
C ALA A 30 -6.85 -12.37 -33.18
N ALA A 31 -6.75 -11.53 -34.21
CA ALA A 31 -5.61 -10.65 -34.40
C ALA A 31 -5.84 -9.35 -33.61
N ASN A 32 -4.98 -9.09 -32.63
CA ASN A 32 -4.65 -7.79 -32.03
C ASN A 32 -5.78 -6.75 -31.88
N ASP A 33 -6.46 -6.75 -30.73
CA ASP A 33 -6.95 -5.50 -30.12
C ASP A 33 -6.08 -5.21 -28.89
N SER A 34 -4.91 -4.62 -29.11
CA SER A 34 -4.19 -3.94 -28.05
C SER A 34 -4.86 -2.58 -27.87
N THR A 35 -5.89 -2.53 -27.03
CA THR A 35 -6.60 -1.30 -26.68
C THR A 35 -5.72 -0.44 -25.79
N TYR A 36 -4.90 0.41 -26.41
CA TYR A 36 -4.18 1.46 -25.70
C TYR A 36 -5.11 2.65 -25.47
N LEU A 37 -4.97 3.32 -24.33
CA LEU A 37 -5.66 4.58 -24.07
C LEU A 37 -5.32 5.60 -25.17
N ASN A 38 -6.34 6.22 -25.74
CA ASN A 38 -6.19 7.31 -26.69
C ASN A 38 -7.08 8.49 -26.25
N PRO A 39 -6.51 9.66 -25.90
CA PRO A 39 -5.07 9.92 -25.68
C PRO A 39 -4.48 9.07 -24.54
N GLN A 40 -3.16 8.92 -24.50
CA GLN A 40 -2.49 8.10 -23.48
C GLN A 40 -2.63 8.70 -22.07
N ALA A 41 -2.51 7.86 -21.04
CA ALA A 41 -2.68 8.28 -19.64
C ALA A 41 -1.73 9.42 -19.23
N HIS A 42 -0.47 9.39 -19.68
CA HIS A 42 0.53 10.40 -19.31
C HIS A 42 0.14 11.83 -19.71
N ASP A 43 -0.59 11.97 -20.82
CA ASP A 43 -1.06 13.27 -21.31
C ASP A 43 -2.39 13.66 -20.69
N SER A 44 -3.29 12.68 -20.52
CA SER A 44 -4.72 12.91 -20.35
C SER A 44 -5.27 12.63 -18.95
N VAL A 45 -4.45 12.13 -18.03
CA VAL A 45 -4.89 11.77 -16.67
C VAL A 45 -4.03 12.46 -15.63
N LEU A 46 -4.68 13.10 -14.66
CA LEU A 46 -4.02 13.63 -13.46
C LEU A 46 -4.35 12.73 -12.26
N GLY A 47 -3.32 12.15 -11.65
CA GLY A 47 -3.44 11.38 -10.42
C GLY A 47 -3.49 12.28 -9.19
N ILE A 48 -4.49 12.08 -8.33
CA ILE A 48 -4.70 12.83 -7.09
C ILE A 48 -4.76 11.83 -5.94
N ILE A 49 -3.69 11.77 -5.16
CA ILE A 49 -3.55 10.86 -4.03
C ILE A 49 -3.98 11.57 -2.75
N LEU A 50 -5.00 11.05 -2.09
CA LEU A 50 -5.48 11.48 -0.79
C LEU A 50 -4.63 10.82 0.29
N GLY A 51 -3.54 11.49 0.68
CA GLY A 51 -2.60 11.05 1.71
C GLY A 51 -3.17 11.01 3.13
N GLY A 52 -4.39 11.52 3.31
CA GLY A 52 -5.16 11.46 4.54
C GLY A 52 -5.08 12.73 5.39
N GLY A 53 -6.06 12.83 6.31
CA GLY A 53 -6.16 13.89 7.30
C GLY A 53 -5.19 13.69 8.48
N ALA A 54 -5.67 13.94 9.70
CA ALA A 54 -4.82 14.00 10.90
C ALA A 54 -4.15 12.66 11.29
N GLY A 55 -4.48 11.57 10.60
CA GLY A 55 -3.81 10.27 10.78
C GLY A 55 -4.07 9.62 12.13
N THR A 56 -5.15 9.99 12.82
CA THR A 56 -5.46 9.55 14.19
C THR A 56 -5.61 8.03 14.33
N ARG A 57 -6.12 7.34 13.30
CA ARG A 57 -6.28 5.87 13.28
C ARG A 57 -4.95 5.10 13.27
N LEU A 58 -3.87 5.72 12.79
CA LEU A 58 -2.50 5.17 12.83
C LEU A 58 -1.63 5.80 13.91
N TYR A 59 -2.22 6.60 14.80
CA TYR A 59 -1.47 7.14 15.93
C TYR A 59 -0.97 5.98 16.81
N PRO A 60 0.30 5.98 17.29
CA PRO A 60 1.27 7.07 17.26
C PRO A 60 2.21 7.13 16.04
N LEU A 61 2.08 6.24 15.04
CA LEU A 61 2.95 6.22 13.84
C LEU A 61 2.91 7.53 13.05
N THR A 62 1.83 8.30 13.19
CA THR A 62 1.58 9.59 12.53
C THR A 62 1.90 10.81 13.41
N LYS A 63 2.39 10.63 14.65
CA LYS A 63 2.55 11.76 15.59
C LYS A 63 3.51 12.85 15.10
N LYS A 64 4.63 12.46 14.49
CA LYS A 64 5.69 13.38 14.02
C LYS A 64 5.90 13.31 12.50
N ARG A 65 5.00 12.66 11.77
CA ARG A 65 5.13 12.46 10.31
C ARG A 65 3.76 12.45 9.64
N ALA A 66 3.72 12.90 8.40
CA ALA A 66 2.53 12.75 7.57
C ALA A 66 2.22 11.26 7.37
N LYS A 67 0.93 10.91 7.30
CA LYS A 67 0.50 9.52 7.09
C LYS A 67 1.15 8.86 5.86
N PRO A 68 1.28 9.52 4.68
CA PRO A 68 1.93 8.91 3.52
C PRO A 68 3.41 8.56 3.75
N ALA A 69 4.04 9.19 4.75
CA ALA A 69 5.44 8.98 5.08
C ALA A 69 5.68 7.83 6.07
N VAL A 70 4.63 7.14 6.56
CA VAL A 70 4.76 5.99 7.47
C VAL A 70 5.51 4.84 6.77
N PRO A 71 6.57 4.28 7.37
CA PRO A 71 7.32 3.15 6.82
C PRO A 71 6.45 1.91 6.61
N LEU A 72 6.72 1.12 5.58
CA LEU A 72 5.95 -0.05 5.17
C LEU A 72 6.91 -1.13 4.63
N GLY A 73 6.63 -2.41 4.88
CA GLY A 73 7.26 -3.54 4.18
C GLY A 73 8.79 -3.53 4.24
N ALA A 74 9.36 -3.24 5.42
CA ALA A 74 10.78 -3.06 5.69
C ALA A 74 11.49 -1.86 5.00
N ASN A 75 11.27 -1.63 3.70
CA ASN A 75 12.06 -0.71 2.87
C ASN A 75 11.23 0.41 2.20
N TYR A 76 9.91 0.40 2.34
CA TYR A 76 8.99 1.29 1.62
C TYR A 76 8.32 2.30 2.57
N ARG A 77 7.47 3.15 2.01
CA ARG A 77 6.51 3.99 2.74
C ARG A 77 5.12 3.82 2.14
N LEU A 78 4.06 4.18 2.88
CA LEU A 78 2.68 4.09 2.38
C LEU A 78 2.49 4.76 1.01
N ILE A 79 3.09 5.94 0.80
CA ILE A 79 2.98 6.68 -0.46
C ILE A 79 3.56 5.95 -1.68
N ASP A 80 4.47 4.99 -1.46
CA ASP A 80 5.10 4.27 -2.55
C ASP A 80 4.10 3.38 -3.30
N ILE A 81 3.04 2.91 -2.66
CA ILE A 81 2.01 2.07 -3.28
C ILE A 81 1.25 2.82 -4.38
N PRO A 82 0.49 3.90 -4.07
CA PRO A 82 -0.29 4.59 -5.10
C PRO A 82 0.60 5.27 -6.14
N VAL A 83 1.76 5.83 -5.77
CA VAL A 83 2.68 6.45 -6.73
C VAL A 83 3.23 5.41 -7.71
N SER A 84 3.65 4.23 -7.21
CA SER A 84 4.16 3.17 -8.10
C SER A 84 3.07 2.63 -9.01
N ASN A 85 1.84 2.45 -8.51
CA ASN A 85 0.71 2.04 -9.35
C ASN A 85 0.43 3.07 -10.45
N CYS A 86 0.48 4.38 -10.16
CA CYS A 86 0.36 5.41 -11.19
C CYS A 86 1.46 5.30 -12.25
N LEU A 87 2.73 5.23 -11.84
CA LEU A 87 3.85 5.17 -12.77
C LEU A 87 3.84 3.91 -13.63
N ASN A 88 3.50 2.76 -13.04
CA ASN A 88 3.34 1.50 -13.77
C ASN A 88 2.12 1.50 -14.70
N SER A 89 1.17 2.41 -14.49
CA SER A 89 -0.02 2.64 -15.34
C SER A 89 0.15 3.85 -16.27
N ASN A 90 1.40 4.27 -16.53
CA ASN A 90 1.73 5.39 -17.42
C ASN A 90 1.11 6.74 -17.00
N ILE A 91 0.83 6.95 -15.71
CA ILE A 91 0.35 8.23 -15.15
C ILE A 91 1.53 8.94 -14.50
N SER A 92 1.99 10.03 -15.11
CA SER A 92 3.18 10.77 -14.68
C SER A 92 2.89 12.08 -13.93
N LYS A 93 1.67 12.62 -14.04
CA LYS A 93 1.23 13.85 -13.37
C LYS A 93 0.50 13.47 -12.08
N ILE A 94 1.15 13.68 -10.93
CA ILE A 94 0.65 13.17 -9.65
C ILE A 94 0.73 14.26 -8.57
N TYR A 95 -0.42 14.58 -7.96
CA TYR A 95 -0.48 15.35 -6.72
C TYR A 95 -0.73 14.44 -5.52
N VAL A 96 -0.10 14.77 -4.40
CA VAL A 96 -0.27 14.10 -3.11
C VAL A 96 -0.81 15.09 -2.10
N LEU A 97 -2.09 14.97 -1.77
CA LEU A 97 -2.78 15.82 -0.82
C LEU A 97 -2.50 15.30 0.59
N THR A 98 -2.04 16.18 1.48
CA THR A 98 -1.74 15.81 2.88
C THR A 98 -2.18 16.93 3.82
N GLN A 99 -2.70 16.59 4.99
CA GLN A 99 -3.00 17.63 5.97
C GLN A 99 -1.73 18.29 6.52
N PHE A 100 -0.65 17.53 6.70
CA PHE A 100 0.60 18.05 7.25
C PHE A 100 1.74 17.96 6.25
N ASN A 101 2.44 19.07 6.05
CA ASN A 101 3.68 19.07 5.29
C ASN A 101 4.80 18.46 6.15
N SER A 102 5.54 17.48 5.60
CA SER A 102 6.65 16.85 6.29
C SER A 102 7.90 16.86 5.42
N ALA A 103 9.01 17.36 5.98
CA ALA A 103 10.32 17.30 5.33
C ALA A 103 10.72 15.86 4.97
N SER A 104 10.26 14.87 5.75
CA SER A 104 10.49 13.44 5.47
C SER A 104 9.77 12.98 4.21
N LEU A 105 8.52 13.43 4.00
CA LEU A 105 7.73 13.12 2.81
C LEU A 105 8.33 13.79 1.56
N ASN A 106 8.58 15.10 1.61
CA ASN A 106 9.13 15.85 0.47
C ASN A 106 10.49 15.30 0.04
N ARG A 107 11.38 15.01 1.00
CA ARG A 107 12.68 14.41 0.72
C ARG A 107 12.55 13.04 0.06
N HIS A 108 11.61 12.22 0.54
CA HIS A 108 11.37 10.89 -0.02
C HIS A 108 10.90 10.98 -1.46
N LEU A 109 9.87 11.79 -1.73
CA LEU A 109 9.31 11.94 -3.08
C LEU A 109 10.32 12.55 -4.06
N SER A 110 11.01 13.61 -3.65
CA SER A 110 12.05 14.25 -4.47
C SER A 110 13.15 13.26 -4.88
N ARG A 111 13.61 12.41 -3.95
CA ARG A 111 14.71 11.46 -4.22
C ARG A 111 14.27 10.17 -4.91
N ALA A 112 13.05 9.71 -4.68
CA ALA A 112 12.53 8.50 -5.30
C ALA A 112 12.00 8.75 -6.72
N TYR A 113 11.34 9.89 -6.92
CA TYR A 113 10.51 10.15 -8.09
C TYR A 113 10.93 11.44 -8.83
N GLY A 114 11.47 12.44 -8.14
CA GLY A 114 11.76 13.76 -8.72
C GLY A 114 12.77 13.76 -9.88
N SER A 115 13.80 12.92 -9.85
CA SER A 115 14.80 12.84 -10.93
C SER A 115 14.43 11.89 -12.06
N ASN A 116 13.43 11.02 -11.85
CA ASN A 116 13.06 9.96 -12.79
C ASN A 116 11.85 10.31 -13.66
N ILE A 117 11.12 11.38 -13.31
CA ILE A 117 9.83 11.73 -13.93
C ILE A 117 9.95 12.92 -14.91
N GLY A 118 11.06 13.68 -14.89
CA GLY A 118 11.26 14.86 -15.75
C GLY A 118 12.59 14.84 -16.50
N GLY A 119 12.55 14.51 -17.80
CA GLY A 119 13.55 14.96 -18.77
C GLY A 119 13.08 16.27 -19.41
N TYR A 120 13.93 16.99 -20.16
CA TYR A 120 13.60 18.27 -20.83
C TYR A 120 12.39 18.24 -21.80
N LYS A 121 11.75 17.08 -22.01
CA LYS A 121 10.55 16.87 -22.83
C LYS A 121 9.39 16.19 -22.07
N ASN A 122 9.57 15.78 -20.81
CA ASN A 122 8.57 15.03 -20.04
C ASN A 122 7.93 15.93 -18.98
N GLU A 123 6.61 16.13 -19.07
CA GLU A 123 5.82 17.00 -18.19
C GLU A 123 5.36 16.33 -16.88
N GLY A 124 5.91 15.17 -16.52
CA GLY A 124 5.51 14.46 -15.31
C GLY A 124 6.01 15.16 -14.04
N PHE A 125 5.29 14.96 -12.93
CA PHE A 125 5.70 15.42 -11.61
C PHE A 125 5.05 14.59 -10.50
N VAL A 126 5.67 14.59 -9.31
CA VAL A 126 5.05 14.10 -8.07
C VAL A 126 5.20 15.19 -7.02
N GLU A 127 4.12 15.94 -6.78
CA GLU A 127 4.13 17.12 -5.91
C GLU A 127 3.20 16.99 -4.72
N VAL A 128 3.60 17.56 -3.59
CA VAL A 128 2.82 17.53 -2.35
C VAL A 128 2.00 18.81 -2.22
N LEU A 129 0.69 18.67 -2.12
CA LEU A 129 -0.23 19.75 -1.79
C LEU A 129 -0.64 19.59 -0.33
N ALA A 130 0.04 20.32 0.54
CA ALA A 130 -0.27 20.32 1.96
C ALA A 130 -1.35 21.36 2.25
N ALA A 131 -2.35 21.02 3.08
CA ALA A 131 -3.36 21.99 3.52
C ALA A 131 -2.71 23.29 4.00
N GLN A 132 -3.15 24.42 3.45
CA GLN A 132 -2.70 25.76 3.83
C GLN A 132 -3.90 26.53 4.37
N GLN A 133 -3.71 27.24 5.49
CA GLN A 133 -4.68 28.23 5.93
C GLN A 133 -4.55 29.46 5.04
N SER A 134 -5.61 29.80 4.33
CA SER A 134 -5.70 31.05 3.55
C SER A 134 -6.64 32.04 4.26
N PRO A 135 -6.59 33.34 3.92
CA PRO A 135 -7.54 34.32 4.46
C PRO A 135 -9.01 33.94 4.20
N ASP A 136 -9.27 33.27 3.08
CA ASP A 136 -10.61 32.84 2.64
C ASP A 136 -10.99 31.45 3.17
N ASN A 137 -10.02 30.63 3.59
CA ASN A 137 -10.25 29.30 4.17
C ASN A 137 -9.30 29.05 5.36
N PRO A 138 -9.73 29.39 6.59
CA PRO A 138 -8.92 29.19 7.80
C PRO A 138 -8.87 27.73 8.27
N ASN A 139 -9.63 26.83 7.63
CA ASN A 139 -9.86 25.48 8.12
C ASN A 139 -8.87 24.47 7.52
N TRP A 140 -8.50 23.48 8.32
CA TRP A 140 -7.85 22.27 7.83
C TRP A 140 -8.80 21.47 6.94
N PHE A 141 -8.28 20.53 6.14
CA PHE A 141 -9.11 19.58 5.39
C PHE A 141 -10.15 18.91 6.30
N GLN A 142 -11.42 19.08 5.96
CA GLN A 142 -12.55 18.50 6.70
C GLN A 142 -12.88 17.08 6.23
N GLY A 143 -12.49 16.74 5.00
CA GLY A 143 -12.68 15.41 4.43
C GLY A 143 -12.03 15.27 3.07
N THR A 144 -12.31 14.15 2.39
CA THR A 144 -11.70 13.79 1.11
C THR A 144 -12.14 14.70 -0.04
N ALA A 145 -13.43 15.06 -0.13
CA ALA A 145 -13.96 15.95 -1.15
C ALA A 145 -13.54 17.41 -0.90
N ASP A 146 -13.54 17.84 0.36
CA ASP A 146 -13.06 19.17 0.75
C ASP A 146 -11.58 19.36 0.37
N ALA A 147 -10.72 18.37 0.63
CA ALA A 147 -9.30 18.44 0.28
C ALA A 147 -9.08 18.65 -1.24
N VAL A 148 -9.87 17.98 -2.09
CA VAL A 148 -9.81 18.17 -3.54
C VAL A 148 -10.40 19.53 -3.95
N ARG A 149 -11.52 19.94 -3.33
CA ARG A 149 -12.16 21.24 -3.61
C ARG A 149 -11.20 22.41 -3.37
N GLN A 150 -10.43 22.38 -2.29
CA GLN A 150 -9.48 23.46 -1.96
C GLN A 150 -8.40 23.69 -3.02
N TYR A 151 -8.02 22.66 -3.76
CA TYR A 151 -7.02 22.71 -4.84
C TYR A 151 -7.62 22.57 -6.23
N LEU A 152 -8.95 22.60 -6.35
CA LEU A 152 -9.64 22.37 -7.61
C LEU A 152 -9.27 23.40 -8.68
N TRP A 153 -8.97 24.64 -8.26
CA TRP A 153 -8.46 25.69 -9.14
C TRP A 153 -7.13 25.31 -9.80
N LEU A 154 -6.23 24.65 -9.08
CA LEU A 154 -4.95 24.19 -9.61
C LEU A 154 -5.12 22.99 -10.54
N PHE A 155 -6.02 22.06 -10.20
CA PHE A 155 -6.29 20.89 -11.04
C PHE A 155 -6.94 21.28 -12.38
N GLU A 156 -7.74 22.36 -12.39
CA GLU A 156 -8.39 22.87 -13.60
C GLU A 156 -7.40 23.40 -14.65
N GLU A 157 -6.23 23.90 -14.21
CA GLU A 157 -5.17 24.39 -15.10
C GLU A 157 -4.55 23.29 -15.96
N HIS A 158 -4.64 22.02 -15.55
CA HIS A 158 -4.11 20.88 -16.30
C HIS A 158 -5.02 20.52 -17.46
N ASN A 159 -4.46 20.42 -18.67
CA ASN A 159 -5.18 19.96 -19.86
C ASN A 159 -5.31 18.43 -19.88
N VAL A 160 -6.16 17.90 -19.01
CA VAL A 160 -6.44 16.46 -18.84
C VAL A 160 -7.92 16.17 -19.08
N MET A 161 -8.25 14.92 -19.41
CA MET A 161 -9.62 14.44 -19.58
C MET A 161 -10.19 13.90 -18.28
N GLU A 162 -9.38 13.23 -17.47
CA GLU A 162 -9.83 12.59 -16.23
C GLU A 162 -8.95 12.90 -15.01
N PHE A 163 -9.58 12.88 -13.84
CA PHE A 163 -8.93 12.82 -12.55
C PHE A 163 -9.01 11.42 -11.97
N LEU A 164 -7.86 10.81 -11.67
CA LEU A 164 -7.77 9.56 -10.94
C LEU A 164 -7.59 9.85 -9.45
N ILE A 165 -8.62 9.60 -8.65
CA ILE A 165 -8.61 9.81 -7.21
C ILE A 165 -8.22 8.52 -6.50
N LEU A 166 -7.17 8.57 -5.68
CA LEU A 166 -6.60 7.41 -4.99
C LEU A 166 -6.54 7.64 -3.47
N ALA A 167 -6.93 6.64 -2.69
CA ALA A 167 -6.59 6.61 -1.26
C ALA A 167 -5.09 6.29 -1.06
N GLY A 168 -4.47 6.96 -0.08
CA GLY A 168 -3.04 6.86 0.21
C GLY A 168 -2.64 5.78 1.23
N ASP A 169 -3.56 4.95 1.71
CA ASP A 169 -3.38 4.03 2.84
C ASP A 169 -3.91 2.62 2.60
N HIS A 170 -4.02 2.20 1.33
CA HIS A 170 -4.38 0.84 0.96
C HIS A 170 -3.15 0.08 0.41
N LEU A 171 -3.07 -1.22 0.70
CA LEU A 171 -2.05 -2.12 0.15
C LEU A 171 -2.64 -2.93 -1.00
N TYR A 172 -2.21 -2.66 -2.23
CA TYR A 172 -2.70 -3.31 -3.44
C TYR A 172 -1.79 -3.02 -4.64
N ARG A 173 -1.97 -3.77 -5.72
CA ARG A 173 -1.38 -3.48 -7.04
C ARG A 173 -2.49 -3.46 -8.08
N MET A 174 -2.58 -2.37 -8.84
CA MET A 174 -3.61 -2.20 -9.87
C MET A 174 -3.02 -1.49 -11.07
N ASP A 175 -3.35 -2.01 -12.26
CA ASP A 175 -3.15 -1.33 -13.54
C ASP A 175 -4.34 -0.42 -13.80
N TYR A 176 -4.11 0.88 -13.67
CA TYR A 176 -5.16 1.89 -13.85
C TYR A 176 -5.50 2.14 -15.32
N GLU A 177 -4.67 1.73 -16.29
CA GLU A 177 -5.00 1.97 -17.70
C GLU A 177 -6.29 1.23 -18.08
N LYS A 178 -6.46 -0.01 -17.61
CA LYS A 178 -7.69 -0.79 -17.81
C LYS A 178 -8.91 -0.19 -17.11
N PHE A 179 -8.69 0.39 -15.93
CA PHE A 179 -9.75 1.06 -15.16
C PHE A 179 -10.23 2.33 -15.87
N ILE A 180 -9.30 3.14 -16.37
CA ILE A 180 -9.59 4.34 -17.15
C ILE A 180 -10.17 3.98 -18.52
N GLN A 181 -9.73 2.88 -19.12
CA GLN A 181 -10.30 2.39 -20.38
C GLN A 181 -11.78 2.06 -20.20
N ALA A 182 -12.15 1.32 -19.15
CA ALA A 182 -13.55 1.02 -18.85
C ALA A 182 -14.38 2.30 -18.61
N HIS A 183 -13.81 3.31 -17.94
CA HIS A 183 -14.44 4.63 -17.77
C HIS A 183 -14.80 5.28 -19.12
N ARG A 184 -13.85 5.26 -20.06
CA ARG A 184 -14.04 5.85 -21.41
C ARG A 184 -15.01 5.04 -22.26
N GLU A 185 -14.90 3.71 -22.27
CA GLU A 185 -15.74 2.82 -23.08
C GLU A 185 -17.21 2.88 -22.66
N THR A 186 -17.47 3.00 -21.37
CA THR A 186 -18.83 3.14 -20.82
C THR A 186 -19.35 4.57 -20.86
N ASN A 187 -18.53 5.53 -21.30
CA ASN A 187 -18.84 6.97 -21.29
C ASN A 187 -19.39 7.40 -19.91
N ALA A 188 -18.74 6.91 -18.86
CA ALA A 188 -19.13 7.15 -17.48
C ALA A 188 -18.75 8.57 -17.08
N ASP A 189 -19.57 9.19 -16.23
CA ASP A 189 -19.22 10.45 -15.58
C ASP A 189 -18.24 10.18 -14.42
N ILE A 190 -18.43 9.04 -13.75
CA ILE A 190 -17.59 8.55 -12.65
C ILE A 190 -17.48 7.03 -12.77
N THR A 191 -16.29 6.47 -12.55
CA THR A 191 -16.12 5.02 -12.38
C THR A 191 -15.51 4.73 -11.01
N VAL A 192 -16.10 3.78 -10.28
CA VAL A 192 -15.71 3.38 -8.92
C VAL A 192 -15.11 1.98 -8.97
N ALA A 193 -13.90 1.80 -8.42
CA ALA A 193 -13.33 0.48 -8.27
C ALA A 193 -14.08 -0.29 -7.16
N ALA A 194 -14.59 -1.47 -7.51
CA ALA A 194 -15.47 -2.30 -6.71
C ALA A 194 -14.77 -3.60 -6.32
N LEU A 195 -14.71 -3.87 -5.01
CA LEU A 195 -14.13 -5.08 -4.44
C LEU A 195 -15.24 -6.08 -4.04
N PRO A 196 -15.25 -7.31 -4.57
CA PRO A 196 -16.13 -8.36 -4.10
C PRO A 196 -15.82 -8.77 -2.67
N MET A 197 -16.85 -8.98 -1.86
CA MET A 197 -16.66 -9.40 -0.47
C MET A 197 -17.78 -10.28 0.07
N ASP A 198 -17.40 -11.06 1.08
CA ASP A 198 -18.31 -11.84 1.89
C ASP A 198 -19.09 -10.96 2.89
N GLU A 199 -20.18 -11.52 3.43
CA GLU A 199 -21.05 -10.84 4.39
C GLU A 199 -20.33 -10.37 5.65
N LYS A 200 -19.30 -11.10 6.11
CA LYS A 200 -18.59 -10.80 7.36
C LYS A 200 -17.81 -9.49 7.25
N ARG A 201 -17.19 -9.24 6.09
CA ARG A 201 -16.42 -8.02 5.82
C ARG A 201 -17.30 -6.87 5.32
N ALA A 202 -18.40 -7.16 4.65
CA ALA A 202 -19.28 -6.17 4.00
C ALA A 202 -19.72 -5.01 4.91
N THR A 203 -20.06 -5.29 6.17
CA THR A 203 -20.57 -4.26 7.11
C THR A 203 -19.55 -3.18 7.50
N ALA A 204 -18.26 -3.37 7.18
CA ALA A 204 -17.20 -2.40 7.46
C ALA A 204 -17.03 -1.35 6.35
N PHE A 205 -17.65 -1.54 5.19
CA PHE A 205 -17.43 -0.73 3.99
C PHE A 205 -18.72 -0.11 3.43
N GLY A 206 -18.56 0.84 2.52
CA GLY A 206 -19.65 1.37 1.70
C GLY A 206 -19.97 0.41 0.56
N LEU A 207 -21.15 -0.20 0.60
CA LEU A 207 -21.63 -1.16 -0.40
C LEU A 207 -22.36 -0.45 -1.53
N MET A 208 -22.37 -1.11 -2.70
CA MET A 208 -22.99 -0.60 -3.91
C MET A 208 -23.92 -1.66 -4.52
N LYS A 209 -25.01 -1.22 -5.15
CA LYS A 209 -25.80 -2.06 -6.05
C LYS A 209 -25.64 -1.61 -7.48
N ILE A 210 -25.62 -2.58 -8.38
CA ILE A 210 -25.48 -2.38 -9.81
C ILE A 210 -26.67 -2.93 -10.57
N ASP A 211 -26.92 -2.38 -11.75
CA ASP A 211 -27.80 -2.96 -12.77
C ASP A 211 -27.05 -3.97 -13.67
N GLU A 212 -27.71 -4.45 -14.72
CA GLU A 212 -27.19 -5.49 -15.64
C GLU A 212 -25.98 -5.00 -16.46
N GLU A 213 -25.82 -3.69 -16.63
CA GLU A 213 -24.68 -3.07 -17.31
C GLU A 213 -23.53 -2.71 -16.35
N GLY A 214 -23.68 -3.00 -15.05
CA GLY A 214 -22.70 -2.66 -14.02
C GLY A 214 -22.74 -1.20 -13.57
N ARG A 215 -23.77 -0.43 -13.97
CA ARG A 215 -23.96 0.94 -13.50
C ARG A 215 -24.48 0.90 -12.07
N ILE A 216 -23.92 1.75 -11.24
CA ILE A 216 -24.27 1.84 -9.83
C ILE A 216 -25.59 2.61 -9.69
N ILE A 217 -26.55 1.98 -9.00
CA ILE A 217 -27.91 2.49 -8.81
C ILE A 217 -28.22 2.83 -7.35
N GLU A 218 -27.50 2.24 -6.40
CA GLU A 218 -27.72 2.43 -4.97
C GLU A 218 -26.41 2.34 -4.18
N PHE A 219 -26.28 3.16 -3.14
CA PHE A 219 -25.17 3.16 -2.20
C PHE A 219 -25.69 3.01 -0.78
N ALA A 220 -25.00 2.22 0.03
CA ALA A 220 -25.25 2.13 1.46
C ALA A 220 -23.93 2.12 2.23
N GLU A 221 -23.72 3.11 3.10
CA GLU A 221 -22.53 3.20 3.94
C GLU A 221 -22.69 2.29 5.18
N LYS A 222 -21.83 1.27 5.29
CA LYS A 222 -21.76 0.33 6.43
C LYS A 222 -23.13 -0.27 6.84
N PRO A 223 -23.88 -0.84 5.88
CA PRO A 223 -25.23 -1.35 6.13
C PRO A 223 -25.21 -2.55 7.07
N LYS A 224 -26.30 -2.73 7.82
CA LYS A 224 -26.46 -3.84 8.77
C LYS A 224 -27.86 -4.44 8.70
N GLY A 225 -28.01 -5.69 9.14
CA GLY A 225 -29.31 -6.37 9.22
C GLY A 225 -29.99 -6.49 7.87
N GLU A 226 -31.27 -6.11 7.79
CA GLU A 226 -32.05 -6.18 6.54
C GLU A 226 -31.48 -5.27 5.43
N GLN A 227 -30.89 -4.13 5.80
CA GLN A 227 -30.24 -3.25 4.81
C GLN A 227 -29.03 -3.93 4.17
N LEU A 228 -28.27 -4.71 4.93
CA LEU A 228 -27.15 -5.48 4.38
C LEU A 228 -27.66 -6.50 3.36
N LYS A 229 -28.69 -7.28 3.70
CA LYS A 229 -29.29 -8.25 2.77
C LYS A 229 -29.80 -7.60 1.48
N ALA A 230 -30.39 -6.41 1.58
CA ALA A 230 -30.89 -5.66 0.43
C ALA A 230 -29.78 -5.22 -0.55
N MET A 231 -28.54 -5.13 -0.08
CA MET A 231 -27.36 -4.74 -0.87
C MET A 231 -26.67 -5.92 -1.58
N MET A 232 -27.23 -7.13 -1.50
CA MET A 232 -26.70 -8.26 -2.28
C MET A 232 -26.85 -7.98 -3.78
N VAL A 233 -25.83 -8.36 -4.54
CA VAL A 233 -25.78 -8.26 -6.00
C VAL A 233 -25.30 -9.58 -6.61
N ASP A 234 -25.62 -9.79 -7.88
CA ASP A 234 -24.97 -10.82 -8.68
C ASP A 234 -23.63 -10.28 -9.19
N THR A 235 -22.52 -10.73 -8.57
CA THR A 235 -21.18 -10.28 -8.95
C THR A 235 -20.67 -10.90 -10.24
N THR A 236 -21.40 -11.86 -10.84
CA THR A 236 -21.09 -12.37 -12.20
C THR A 236 -21.28 -11.31 -13.27
N ILE A 237 -22.16 -10.32 -13.04
CA ILE A 237 -22.37 -9.16 -13.92
C ILE A 237 -21.06 -8.40 -14.16
N LEU A 238 -20.20 -8.36 -13.13
CA LEU A 238 -18.91 -7.68 -13.20
C LEU A 238 -17.77 -8.59 -13.71
N GLY A 239 -18.06 -9.85 -14.06
CA GLY A 239 -17.10 -10.80 -14.59
C GLY A 239 -16.49 -11.77 -13.55
N LEU A 240 -17.06 -11.85 -12.34
CA LEU A 240 -16.67 -12.86 -11.36
C LEU A 240 -17.28 -14.24 -11.72
N ASP A 241 -16.60 -15.34 -11.41
CA ASP A 241 -17.17 -16.68 -11.68
C ASP A 241 -18.29 -17.04 -10.69
N ASP A 242 -19.18 -17.94 -11.11
CA ASP A 242 -20.38 -18.35 -10.36
C ASP A 242 -20.09 -18.87 -8.94
N VAL A 243 -18.91 -19.48 -8.71
CA VAL A 243 -18.56 -20.04 -7.40
C VAL A 243 -18.18 -18.91 -6.45
N ARG A 244 -17.25 -18.05 -6.88
CA ARG A 244 -16.83 -16.87 -6.10
C ARG A 244 -17.97 -15.87 -5.93
N ALA A 245 -18.85 -15.73 -6.92
CA ALA A 245 -19.98 -14.83 -6.84
C ALA A 245 -20.98 -15.20 -5.73
N LYS A 246 -21.18 -16.51 -5.50
CA LYS A 246 -21.99 -17.00 -4.39
C LYS A 246 -21.34 -16.76 -3.02
N GLU A 247 -20.02 -16.86 -2.95
CA GLU A 247 -19.26 -16.62 -1.70
C GLU A 247 -19.13 -15.12 -1.39
N MET A 248 -19.12 -14.27 -2.41
CA MET A 248 -18.94 -12.82 -2.31
C MET A 248 -20.08 -12.07 -3.01
N PRO A 249 -21.30 -12.11 -2.45
CA PRO A 249 -22.49 -11.51 -3.06
C PRO A 249 -22.59 -9.99 -2.81
N TYR A 250 -21.51 -9.35 -2.40
CA TYR A 250 -21.45 -7.91 -2.13
C TYR A 250 -20.29 -7.28 -2.88
N ILE A 251 -20.46 -6.01 -3.26
CA ILE A 251 -19.40 -5.17 -3.80
C ILE A 251 -19.26 -3.92 -2.93
N ALA A 252 -18.02 -3.56 -2.59
CA ALA A 252 -17.75 -2.33 -1.87
C ALA A 252 -16.81 -1.41 -2.64
N SER A 253 -16.95 -0.11 -2.38
CA SER A 253 -16.03 0.89 -2.89
C SER A 253 -14.66 0.73 -2.25
N MET A 254 -13.61 0.71 -3.09
CA MET A 254 -12.21 0.71 -2.64
C MET A 254 -11.68 2.11 -2.31
N GLY A 255 -12.49 3.15 -2.47
CA GLY A 255 -12.02 4.53 -2.36
C GLY A 255 -11.10 4.96 -3.51
N ILE A 256 -11.29 4.36 -4.69
CA ILE A 256 -10.53 4.62 -5.92
C ILE A 256 -11.52 4.97 -7.03
N TYR A 257 -11.34 6.13 -7.66
CA TYR A 257 -12.32 6.70 -8.58
C TYR A 257 -11.66 7.28 -9.83
N VAL A 258 -12.28 7.13 -10.98
CA VAL A 258 -12.03 7.97 -12.17
C VAL A 258 -13.18 8.95 -12.30
N PHE A 259 -12.87 10.24 -12.39
CA PHE A 259 -13.84 11.29 -12.70
C PHE A 259 -13.50 11.92 -14.03
N SER A 260 -14.50 12.15 -14.89
CA SER A 260 -14.32 13.09 -15.99
C SER A 260 -14.06 14.50 -15.43
N LYS A 261 -13.15 15.25 -16.03
CA LYS A 261 -12.71 16.58 -15.53
C LYS A 261 -13.89 17.52 -15.25
N ASP A 262 -14.76 17.72 -16.24
CA ASP A 262 -15.90 18.65 -16.12
C ASP A 262 -16.92 18.18 -15.08
N VAL A 263 -17.10 16.86 -14.95
CA VAL A 263 -17.97 16.26 -13.93
C VAL A 263 -17.46 16.59 -12.53
N MET A 264 -16.16 16.44 -12.27
CA MET A 264 -15.57 16.79 -10.97
C MET A 264 -15.79 18.29 -10.64
N LEU A 265 -15.55 19.17 -11.61
CA LEU A 265 -15.73 20.62 -11.44
C LEU A 265 -17.19 20.95 -11.11
N GLN A 266 -18.13 20.41 -11.88
CA GLN A 266 -19.56 20.62 -11.68
C GLN A 266 -20.02 20.09 -10.31
N LEU A 267 -19.58 18.88 -9.93
CA LEU A 267 -19.99 18.26 -8.68
C LEU A 267 -19.48 19.02 -7.45
N LEU A 268 -18.20 19.41 -7.42
CA LEU A 268 -17.59 20.02 -6.24
C LEU A 268 -17.85 21.53 -6.11
N ARG A 269 -18.13 22.25 -7.20
CA ARG A 269 -18.42 23.69 -7.17
C ARG A 269 -19.91 24.02 -7.15
N GLU A 270 -20.72 23.27 -7.89
CA GLU A 270 -22.12 23.65 -8.16
C GLU A 270 -23.12 22.75 -7.44
N GLN A 271 -22.99 21.43 -7.60
CA GLN A 271 -24.00 20.48 -7.10
C GLN A 271 -23.84 20.17 -5.62
N PHE A 272 -22.60 19.96 -5.17
CA PHE A 272 -22.27 19.57 -3.79
C PHE A 272 -21.12 20.42 -3.21
N PRO A 273 -21.29 21.76 -3.14
CA PRO A 273 -20.24 22.67 -2.64
C PRO A 273 -19.89 22.46 -1.16
N GLU A 274 -20.80 21.89 -0.37
CA GLU A 274 -20.61 21.66 1.07
C GLU A 274 -20.23 20.21 1.41
N ALA A 275 -20.10 19.32 0.42
CA ALA A 275 -19.73 17.93 0.68
C ALA A 275 -18.30 17.83 1.22
N ASN A 276 -18.09 17.06 2.28
CA ASN A 276 -16.79 16.81 2.87
C ASN A 276 -16.20 15.48 2.40
N ASP A 277 -17.00 14.48 2.06
CA ASP A 277 -16.51 13.15 1.70
C ASP A 277 -16.97 12.63 0.32
N PHE A 278 -16.04 12.03 -0.44
CA PHE A 278 -16.38 11.43 -1.72
C PHE A 278 -17.29 10.21 -1.56
N GLY A 279 -16.93 9.27 -0.69
CA GLY A 279 -17.59 7.96 -0.59
C GLY A 279 -19.00 8.05 -0.02
N SER A 280 -19.20 8.86 1.02
CA SER A 280 -20.51 8.95 1.70
C SER A 280 -21.42 10.06 1.19
N GLU A 281 -20.91 11.07 0.45
CA GLU A 281 -21.71 12.23 0.03
C GLU A 281 -21.65 12.47 -1.49
N VAL A 282 -20.47 12.70 -2.07
CA VAL A 282 -20.38 13.08 -3.51
C VAL A 282 -20.81 11.95 -4.42
N ILE A 283 -20.36 10.72 -4.19
CA ILE A 283 -20.66 9.57 -5.04
C ILE A 283 -22.16 9.18 -4.94
N PRO A 284 -22.76 9.01 -3.75
CA PRO A 284 -24.21 8.81 -3.63
C PRO A 284 -25.01 9.98 -4.20
N GLY A 285 -24.54 11.22 -3.97
CA GLY A 285 -25.14 12.44 -4.53
C GLY A 285 -25.16 12.42 -6.07
N ALA A 286 -24.03 12.15 -6.71
CA ALA A 286 -23.91 12.03 -8.17
C ALA A 286 -24.85 10.95 -8.74
N THR A 287 -24.95 9.81 -8.04
CA THR A 287 -25.87 8.73 -8.40
C THR A 287 -27.32 9.18 -8.35
N SER A 288 -27.72 9.91 -7.28
CA SER A 288 -29.11 10.36 -7.10
C SER A 288 -29.56 11.43 -8.11
N ILE A 289 -28.65 12.27 -8.61
CA ILE A 289 -28.95 13.23 -9.68
C ILE A 289 -28.83 12.63 -11.09
N GLY A 290 -28.67 11.31 -11.20
CA GLY A 290 -28.72 10.57 -12.46
C GLY A 290 -27.42 10.58 -13.28
N LYS A 291 -26.27 10.96 -12.70
CA LYS A 291 -24.97 10.80 -13.38
C LYS A 291 -24.70 9.33 -13.67
N ARG A 292 -23.89 9.06 -14.69
CA ARG A 292 -23.43 7.72 -15.06
C ARG A 292 -22.27 7.31 -14.16
N VAL A 293 -22.62 6.72 -13.01
CA VAL A 293 -21.66 6.17 -12.05
C VAL A 293 -21.50 4.68 -12.33
N GLN A 294 -20.34 4.26 -12.79
CA GLN A 294 -20.07 2.89 -13.25
C GLN A 294 -19.21 2.12 -12.23
N ALA A 295 -19.51 0.84 -11.98
CA ALA A 295 -18.63 -0.01 -11.21
C ALA A 295 -17.56 -0.65 -12.11
N TYR A 296 -16.35 -0.81 -11.58
CA TYR A 296 -15.28 -1.58 -12.21
C TYR A 296 -14.78 -2.64 -11.24
N LEU A 297 -14.80 -3.91 -11.65
CA LEU A 297 -14.35 -5.01 -10.82
C LEU A 297 -12.85 -4.95 -10.57
N TYR A 298 -12.45 -4.98 -9.30
CA TYR A 298 -11.08 -5.29 -8.93
C TYR A 298 -10.99 -6.72 -8.40
N ASP A 299 -10.18 -7.53 -9.08
CA ASP A 299 -9.90 -8.92 -8.70
C ASP A 299 -8.42 -9.09 -8.35
N GLY A 300 -8.05 -8.70 -7.13
CA GLY A 300 -6.68 -8.78 -6.64
C GLY A 300 -6.61 -8.58 -5.12
N TYR A 301 -5.39 -8.65 -4.59
CA TYR A 301 -5.15 -8.36 -3.17
C TYR A 301 -5.37 -6.88 -2.87
N TRP A 302 -6.22 -6.59 -1.90
CA TRP A 302 -6.46 -5.25 -1.39
C TRP A 302 -6.68 -5.30 0.12
N GLU A 303 -6.04 -4.40 0.84
CA GLU A 303 -6.18 -4.27 2.30
C GLU A 303 -6.16 -2.80 2.73
N ASP A 304 -7.13 -2.38 3.56
CA ASP A 304 -7.09 -1.08 4.25
C ASP A 304 -6.12 -1.17 5.44
N ILE A 305 -4.94 -0.55 5.30
CA ILE A 305 -3.90 -0.50 6.33
C ILE A 305 -3.94 0.80 7.14
N GLY A 306 -5.11 1.45 7.21
CA GLY A 306 -5.37 2.68 7.94
C GLY A 306 -5.56 2.52 9.45
N THR A 307 -5.54 1.29 9.99
CA THR A 307 -5.58 1.01 11.44
C THR A 307 -4.33 0.26 11.89
N ILE A 308 -3.94 0.37 13.18
CA ILE A 308 -2.74 -0.29 13.71
C ILE A 308 -2.75 -1.81 13.49
N ALA A 309 -3.86 -2.48 13.80
CA ALA A 309 -3.96 -3.94 13.67
C ALA A 309 -3.86 -4.40 12.20
N ALA A 310 -4.58 -3.73 11.30
CA ALA A 310 -4.51 -4.03 9.86
C ALA A 310 -3.11 -3.74 9.30
N PHE A 311 -2.52 -2.61 9.69
CA PHE A 311 -1.15 -2.25 9.31
C PHE A 311 -0.12 -3.28 9.80
N TYR A 312 -0.24 -3.74 11.04
CA TYR A 312 0.62 -4.79 11.61
C TYR A 312 0.48 -6.10 10.83
N ASN A 313 -0.76 -6.58 10.65
CA ASN A 313 -1.04 -7.85 9.96
C ASN A 313 -0.58 -7.82 8.51
N ALA A 314 -0.84 -6.73 7.78
CA ALA A 314 -0.42 -6.59 6.38
C ALA A 314 1.11 -6.56 6.25
N ASN A 315 1.82 -5.93 7.19
CA ASN A 315 3.29 -5.97 7.20
C ASN A 315 3.81 -7.39 7.46
N LEU A 316 3.32 -8.09 8.48
CA LEU A 316 3.77 -9.47 8.74
C LEU A 316 3.32 -10.45 7.66
N GLY A 317 2.21 -10.17 6.95
CA GLY A 317 1.69 -10.99 5.85
C GLY A 317 2.69 -11.20 4.71
N ILE A 318 3.70 -10.33 4.57
CA ILE A 318 4.78 -10.52 3.59
C ILE A 318 5.71 -11.70 3.92
N THR A 319 5.64 -12.22 5.14
CA THR A 319 6.45 -13.37 5.60
C THR A 319 5.76 -14.72 5.34
N LYS A 320 4.50 -14.69 4.91
CA LYS A 320 3.66 -15.88 4.74
C LYS A 320 4.21 -16.84 3.68
N LYS A 321 4.10 -18.13 3.96
CA LYS A 321 4.48 -19.24 3.08
C LYS A 321 3.25 -19.90 2.46
N PRO A 322 3.35 -20.50 1.25
CA PRO A 322 4.54 -20.52 0.37
C PRO A 322 4.76 -19.20 -0.37
N MET A 323 3.76 -18.33 -0.42
CA MET A 323 3.84 -17.00 -1.03
C MET A 323 3.12 -15.98 -0.13
N PRO A 324 3.59 -14.73 -0.10
CA PRO A 324 2.90 -13.66 0.60
C PRO A 324 1.59 -13.29 -0.11
N ASP A 325 0.62 -12.79 0.65
CA ASP A 325 -0.64 -12.31 0.08
C ASP A 325 -0.42 -11.07 -0.82
N PHE A 326 0.61 -10.27 -0.52
CA PHE A 326 1.11 -9.18 -1.35
C PHE A 326 2.62 -9.23 -1.51
N SER A 327 3.09 -9.11 -2.75
CA SER A 327 4.52 -8.97 -3.06
C SER A 327 4.84 -7.56 -3.54
N PHE A 328 5.71 -6.84 -2.82
CA PHE A 328 6.25 -5.54 -3.24
C PHE A 328 7.08 -5.64 -4.53
N TYR A 329 7.73 -6.80 -4.73
CA TYR A 329 8.41 -7.12 -5.97
C TYR A 329 7.42 -7.69 -6.99
N ASP A 330 7.46 -7.15 -8.20
CA ASP A 330 6.87 -7.73 -9.38
C ASP A 330 7.76 -7.39 -10.58
N ARG A 331 7.81 -8.28 -11.57
CA ARG A 331 8.71 -8.10 -12.72
C ARG A 331 8.28 -6.94 -13.62
N PHE A 332 6.99 -6.71 -13.74
CA PHE A 332 6.40 -5.75 -14.69
C PHE A 332 5.92 -4.48 -13.99
N ALA A 333 5.40 -4.60 -12.77
CA ALA A 333 4.87 -3.50 -11.98
C ALA A 333 5.44 -3.51 -10.55
N PRO A 334 6.76 -3.36 -10.35
CA PRO A 334 7.36 -3.32 -9.02
C PRO A 334 6.86 -2.10 -8.25
N ILE A 335 6.83 -2.21 -6.92
CA ILE A 335 6.72 -1.03 -6.06
C ILE A 335 8.10 -0.38 -6.00
N TYR A 336 8.18 0.88 -6.41
CA TYR A 336 9.38 1.70 -6.36
C TYR A 336 9.54 2.32 -4.97
N THR A 337 10.76 2.75 -4.65
CA THR A 337 11.05 3.55 -3.46
C THR A 337 12.38 4.28 -3.67
N GLN A 338 12.79 5.08 -2.69
CA GLN A 338 14.05 5.82 -2.75
C GLN A 338 15.26 4.86 -2.88
N PRO A 339 16.14 5.04 -3.88
CA PRO A 339 17.46 4.41 -3.88
C PRO A 339 18.31 4.96 -2.73
N ARG A 340 18.81 4.08 -1.85
CA ARG A 340 19.56 4.49 -0.65
C ARG A 340 21.04 4.10 -0.66
N HIS A 341 21.44 3.22 -1.58
CA HIS A 341 22.80 2.69 -1.68
C HIS A 341 23.34 2.17 -0.33
N LEU A 342 22.47 1.55 0.47
CA LEU A 342 22.88 0.91 1.71
C LEU A 342 23.70 -0.36 1.41
N PRO A 343 24.63 -0.73 2.30
CA PRO A 343 25.34 -1.99 2.16
C PRO A 343 24.37 -3.17 2.32
N PRO A 344 24.78 -4.37 1.87
CA PRO A 344 24.08 -5.60 2.24
C PRO A 344 23.96 -5.74 3.76
N SER A 345 22.87 -6.36 4.21
CA SER A 345 22.66 -6.65 5.63
C SER A 345 23.73 -7.61 6.15
N LYS A 346 24.36 -7.25 7.27
CA LYS A 346 25.40 -8.03 7.93
C LYS A 346 24.78 -8.84 9.07
N VAL A 347 24.85 -10.16 8.96
CA VAL A 347 24.42 -11.13 9.98
C VAL A 347 25.66 -11.82 10.53
N LEU A 348 25.91 -11.68 11.82
CA LEU A 348 27.05 -12.34 12.49
C LEU A 348 26.71 -13.79 12.84
N ASP A 349 25.60 -14.01 13.52
CA ASP A 349 25.12 -15.30 13.98
C ASP A 349 23.63 -15.14 14.31
N ALA A 350 22.70 -15.57 13.47
CA ALA A 350 21.28 -15.38 13.77
C ALA A 350 20.46 -16.57 13.31
N ASP A 351 19.52 -16.97 14.16
CA ASP A 351 18.47 -17.92 13.82
C ASP A 351 17.26 -17.13 13.31
N VAL A 352 17.02 -17.18 11.99
CA VAL A 352 16.00 -16.40 11.31
C VAL A 352 14.97 -17.33 10.69
N THR A 353 13.74 -17.28 11.19
CA THR A 353 12.60 -18.09 10.71
C THR A 353 11.44 -17.18 10.30
N ASP A 354 10.80 -17.50 9.16
CA ASP A 354 9.59 -16.82 8.68
C ASP A 354 9.69 -15.28 8.71
N SER A 355 10.82 -14.72 8.31
CA SER A 355 11.09 -13.29 8.52
C SER A 355 11.68 -12.61 7.28
N VAL A 356 11.47 -11.30 7.17
CA VAL A 356 12.04 -10.46 6.11
C VAL A 356 13.08 -9.51 6.70
N ILE A 357 14.24 -9.43 6.06
CA ILE A 357 15.33 -8.52 6.45
C ILE A 357 15.49 -7.45 5.37
N GLY A 358 15.31 -6.19 5.76
CA GLY A 358 15.48 -5.01 4.92
C GLY A 358 16.95 -4.65 4.67
N GLU A 359 17.17 -3.50 4.04
CA GLU A 359 18.50 -3.05 3.61
C GLU A 359 19.42 -2.63 4.78
N GLY A 360 20.70 -3.01 4.73
CA GLY A 360 21.72 -2.48 5.65
C GLY A 360 21.55 -2.82 7.13
N CYS A 361 20.91 -3.95 7.46
CA CYS A 361 20.77 -4.34 8.86
C CYS A 361 22.12 -4.79 9.45
N VAL A 362 22.30 -4.59 10.76
CA VAL A 362 23.44 -5.11 11.53
C VAL A 362 22.88 -6.01 12.64
N ILE A 363 22.99 -7.31 12.42
CA ILE A 363 22.36 -8.34 13.25
C ILE A 363 23.46 -9.19 13.90
N LYS A 364 23.52 -9.18 15.22
CA LYS A 364 24.47 -9.97 16.02
C LYS A 364 23.88 -11.34 16.40
N ASN A 365 24.47 -12.02 17.40
CA ASN A 365 23.93 -13.26 17.99
C ASN A 365 22.48 -13.06 18.47
N CYS A 366 21.47 -13.50 17.72
CA CYS A 366 20.06 -13.31 18.10
C CYS A 366 19.11 -14.32 17.46
N LYS A 367 17.83 -14.28 17.86
CA LYS A 367 16.73 -15.04 17.26
C LYS A 367 15.67 -14.11 16.69
N ILE A 368 15.24 -14.35 15.46
CA ILE A 368 14.22 -13.55 14.76
C ILE A 368 13.21 -14.51 14.15
N ASN A 369 11.97 -14.46 14.62
CA ASN A 369 10.89 -15.32 14.17
C ASN A 369 9.67 -14.50 13.74
N HIS A 370 9.04 -14.86 12.62
CA HIS A 370 7.79 -14.25 12.13
C HIS A 370 7.81 -12.71 12.21
N SER A 371 8.88 -12.08 11.69
CA SER A 371 9.13 -10.65 11.90
C SER A 371 9.60 -9.95 10.64
N VAL A 372 9.36 -8.64 10.60
CA VAL A 372 9.81 -7.75 9.52
C VAL A 372 10.85 -6.79 10.09
N VAL A 373 12.09 -6.91 9.64
CA VAL A 373 13.23 -6.11 10.11
C VAL A 373 13.52 -5.03 9.08
N GLY A 374 13.11 -3.80 9.38
CA GLY A 374 13.26 -2.65 8.51
C GLY A 374 14.71 -2.19 8.35
N LEU A 375 14.94 -1.37 7.32
CA LEU A 375 16.26 -0.89 6.94
C LEU A 375 17.06 -0.28 8.11
N ARG A 376 18.38 -0.53 8.12
CA ARG A 376 19.35 -0.07 9.12
C ARG A 376 19.08 -0.54 10.56
N SER A 377 18.29 -1.58 10.75
CA SER A 377 18.05 -2.13 12.09
C SER A 377 19.35 -2.66 12.69
N CYS A 378 19.61 -2.28 13.94
CA CYS A 378 20.69 -2.81 14.77
C CYS A 378 20.09 -3.74 15.82
N ILE A 379 20.47 -5.01 15.83
CA ILE A 379 19.98 -6.01 16.79
C ILE A 379 21.18 -6.60 17.54
N SER A 380 21.22 -6.38 18.85
CA SER A 380 22.35 -6.75 19.71
C SER A 380 22.31 -8.21 20.17
N GLU A 381 23.37 -8.63 20.86
CA GLU A 381 23.58 -10.00 21.31
C GLU A 381 22.48 -10.51 22.26
N GLY A 382 22.06 -11.76 22.11
CA GLY A 382 21.05 -12.42 22.92
C GLY A 382 19.62 -11.93 22.71
N ALA A 383 19.37 -11.03 21.74
CA ALA A 383 18.03 -10.52 21.49
C ALA A 383 17.10 -11.59 20.90
N ILE A 384 15.81 -11.52 21.24
CA ILE A 384 14.76 -12.38 20.71
C ILE A 384 13.66 -11.48 20.15
N ILE A 385 13.36 -11.62 18.85
CA ILE A 385 12.33 -10.86 18.15
C ILE A 385 11.31 -11.85 17.60
N GLU A 386 10.06 -11.75 18.03
CA GLU A 386 8.97 -12.64 17.60
C GLU A 386 7.75 -11.80 17.22
N ASP A 387 7.07 -12.15 16.12
CA ASP A 387 5.81 -11.51 15.71
C ASP A 387 5.92 -9.98 15.69
N SER A 388 7.00 -9.42 15.15
CA SER A 388 7.29 -7.99 15.34
C SER A 388 7.67 -7.27 14.07
N LEU A 389 7.24 -6.01 13.97
CA LEU A 389 7.62 -5.08 12.92
C LEU A 389 8.63 -4.08 13.46
N LEU A 390 9.89 -4.21 13.07
CA LEU A 390 10.92 -3.21 13.33
C LEU A 390 10.96 -2.25 12.14
N MET A 391 10.66 -0.97 12.33
CA MET A 391 10.77 0.01 11.24
C MET A 391 12.22 0.38 10.91
N GLY A 392 13.16 0.07 11.80
CA GLY A 392 14.60 0.30 11.63
C GLY A 392 15.02 1.75 11.92
N ALA A 393 15.98 2.27 11.16
CA ALA A 393 16.56 3.58 11.42
C ALA A 393 16.75 4.44 10.15
N ASP A 394 16.75 5.75 10.34
CA ASP A 394 16.99 6.74 9.27
C ASP A 394 18.48 6.93 9.00
N TYR A 395 19.34 6.64 9.97
CA TYR A 395 20.80 6.76 9.92
C TYR A 395 21.48 5.71 10.81
N TYR A 396 22.78 5.53 10.65
CA TYR A 396 23.60 4.73 11.56
C TYR A 396 24.28 5.63 12.60
N GLU A 397 24.46 5.12 13.82
CA GLU A 397 25.36 5.72 14.81
C GLU A 397 26.76 5.14 14.67
N THR A 398 27.77 5.99 14.66
CA THR A 398 29.16 5.55 14.65
C THR A 398 29.57 4.98 16.01
N GLU A 399 30.66 4.21 16.06
CA GLU A 399 31.17 3.71 17.36
C GLU A 399 31.59 4.85 18.30
N ALA A 400 32.02 6.00 17.76
CA ALA A 400 32.30 7.19 18.55
C ALA A 400 31.02 7.78 19.16
N ASP A 401 29.93 7.86 18.39
CA ASP A 401 28.63 8.32 18.89
C ASP A 401 28.12 7.43 20.01
N LYS A 402 28.18 6.10 19.82
CA LYS A 402 27.75 5.12 20.84
C LYS A 402 28.57 5.23 22.12
N LYS A 403 29.89 5.41 22.01
CA LYS A 403 30.77 5.59 23.16
C LYS A 403 30.44 6.85 23.94
N LEU A 404 30.30 7.99 23.24
CA LEU A 404 29.93 9.26 23.85
C LEU A 404 28.55 9.19 24.51
N LEU A 405 27.61 8.49 23.88
CA LEU A 405 26.28 8.28 24.43
C LEU A 405 26.30 7.43 25.69
N ALA A 406 27.08 6.33 25.69
CA ALA A 406 27.26 5.47 26.84
C ALA A 406 27.90 6.20 28.02
N GLU A 407 28.88 7.09 27.78
CA GLU A 407 29.49 7.95 28.81
C GLU A 407 28.46 8.89 29.47
N LYS A 408 27.41 9.26 28.76
CA LYS A 408 26.28 10.07 29.26
C LYS A 408 25.12 9.22 29.80
N GLY A 409 25.27 7.90 29.85
CA GLY A 409 24.21 6.97 30.27
C GLY A 409 23.06 6.80 29.27
N GLY A 410 23.22 7.28 28.03
CA GLY A 410 22.22 7.13 26.99
C GLY A 410 22.30 5.77 26.28
N ILE A 411 21.23 5.40 25.57
CA ILE A 411 21.07 4.09 24.93
C ILE A 411 21.17 4.23 23.41
N PRO A 412 22.01 3.45 22.71
CA PRO A 412 22.13 3.55 21.26
C PRO A 412 20.85 3.13 20.52
N ILE A 413 20.75 3.51 19.25
CA ILE A 413 19.64 3.12 18.38
C ILE A 413 19.67 1.60 18.15
N GLY A 414 18.50 0.98 18.20
CA GLY A 414 18.30 -0.44 17.93
C GLY A 414 17.80 -1.22 19.13
N ILE A 415 17.92 -2.54 19.04
CA ILE A 415 17.54 -3.47 20.10
C ILE A 415 18.77 -3.83 20.93
N GLY A 416 18.72 -3.50 22.22
CA GLY A 416 19.77 -3.80 23.21
C GLY A 416 19.93 -5.30 23.50
N LYS A 417 20.97 -5.63 24.27
CA LYS A 417 21.37 -7.01 24.55
C LYS A 417 20.33 -7.74 25.37
N ASN A 418 20.14 -9.03 25.10
CA ASN A 418 19.21 -9.91 25.83
C ASN A 418 17.77 -9.39 25.92
N SER A 419 17.38 -8.49 25.01
CA SER A 419 16.04 -7.92 24.96
C SER A 419 15.09 -8.84 24.21
N CYS A 420 13.86 -8.94 24.68
CA CYS A 420 12.82 -9.80 24.10
C CYS A 420 11.67 -8.95 23.61
N ILE A 421 11.40 -8.94 22.31
CA ILE A 421 10.37 -8.15 21.66
C ILE A 421 9.37 -9.10 21.01
N ARG A 422 8.10 -9.03 21.45
CA ARG A 422 7.02 -9.91 21.00
C ARG A 422 5.78 -9.09 20.65
N ARG A 423 5.18 -9.34 19.49
CA ARG A 423 3.91 -8.73 19.05
C ARG A 423 3.92 -7.20 19.13
N ALA A 424 4.98 -6.59 18.58
CA ALA A 424 5.21 -5.15 18.70
C ALA A 424 5.56 -4.49 17.37
N ILE A 425 5.20 -3.22 17.24
CA ILE A 425 5.75 -2.31 16.23
C ILE A 425 6.78 -1.41 16.92
N ILE A 426 8.03 -1.49 16.49
CA ILE A 426 9.12 -0.63 16.94
C ILE A 426 9.37 0.43 15.87
N ASP A 427 9.02 1.68 16.18
CA ASP A 427 9.13 2.79 15.24
C ASP A 427 10.61 3.22 15.01
N LYS A 428 10.82 4.07 14.02
CA LYS A 428 12.11 4.58 13.57
C LYS A 428 12.98 5.13 14.71
N ASN A 429 14.25 4.75 14.67
CA ASN A 429 15.31 5.26 15.53
C ASN A 429 15.10 4.97 17.03
N ALA A 430 14.22 4.01 17.38
CA ALA A 430 14.01 3.62 18.77
C ALA A 430 15.31 3.15 19.45
N ARG A 431 15.45 3.50 20.72
CA ARG A 431 16.61 3.19 21.58
C ARG A 431 16.17 2.22 22.67
N ILE A 432 16.23 0.93 22.39
CA ILE A 432 15.80 -0.11 23.33
C ILE A 432 17.01 -0.59 24.13
N GLY A 433 16.97 -0.41 25.45
CA GLY A 433 18.08 -0.79 26.34
C GLY A 433 18.29 -2.30 26.44
N ASP A 434 19.32 -2.67 27.21
CA ASP A 434 19.65 -4.06 27.50
C ASP A 434 18.63 -4.68 28.48
N ASN A 435 18.30 -5.95 28.27
CA ASN A 435 17.38 -6.77 29.06
C ASN A 435 15.93 -6.26 29.09
N VAL A 436 15.56 -5.43 28.11
CA VAL A 436 14.20 -4.92 27.96
C VAL A 436 13.30 -6.05 27.45
N LYS A 437 12.16 -6.24 28.10
CA LYS A 437 11.18 -7.23 27.66
C LYS A 437 9.87 -6.53 27.31
N VAL A 438 9.48 -6.69 26.05
CA VAL A 438 8.26 -6.19 25.43
C VAL A 438 7.45 -7.40 25.02
N PHE A 439 6.41 -7.72 25.78
CA PHE A 439 5.48 -8.80 25.47
C PHE A 439 4.09 -8.46 26.01
N GLN A 440 3.07 -9.08 25.42
CA GLN A 440 1.68 -8.95 25.85
C GLN A 440 1.39 -9.87 27.06
N THR A 441 0.76 -9.31 28.10
CA THR A 441 0.09 -10.01 29.21
C THR A 441 -1.29 -9.39 29.44
N ASP A 442 -2.17 -10.01 30.25
CA ASP A 442 -3.54 -9.49 30.55
C ASP A 442 -3.57 -8.03 31.04
N VAL A 443 -2.45 -7.57 31.60
CA VAL A 443 -2.09 -6.14 31.73
C VAL A 443 -0.78 -5.95 30.96
N PRO A 444 -0.68 -5.02 29.99
CA PRO A 444 0.57 -4.82 29.28
C PRO A 444 1.64 -4.36 30.28
N THR A 445 2.70 -5.17 30.45
CA THR A 445 3.74 -4.90 31.43
C THR A 445 5.07 -4.71 30.72
N VAL A 446 5.62 -3.50 30.73
CA VAL A 446 7.04 -3.25 30.40
C VAL A 446 7.84 -3.39 31.71
N LYS A 447 8.70 -4.41 31.81
CA LYS A 447 9.60 -4.61 32.97
C LYS A 447 11.04 -4.28 32.59
N ASN A 448 11.79 -3.71 33.54
CA ASN A 448 13.18 -3.22 33.42
C ASN A 448 13.35 -2.02 32.48
N ILE A 449 12.95 -0.84 32.95
CA ILE A 449 13.01 0.41 32.19
C ILE A 449 14.41 1.03 32.33
N ASN A 450 15.33 0.64 31.45
CA ASN A 450 16.41 1.52 30.99
C ASN A 450 16.05 1.90 29.55
N LEU A 451 15.34 3.00 29.39
CA LEU A 451 14.92 3.56 28.11
C LEU A 451 15.14 5.08 28.22
N ASP A 452 15.85 5.69 27.27
CA ASP A 452 16.09 7.13 27.25
C ASP A 452 14.92 7.80 26.52
N PHE A 453 14.04 8.45 27.29
CA PHE A 453 12.76 8.97 26.83
C PHE A 453 12.79 10.43 26.36
N SER A 454 13.96 11.07 26.37
CA SER A 454 14.12 12.49 26.04
C SER A 454 13.82 12.83 24.55
N LEU A 455 13.63 11.82 23.68
CA LEU A 455 13.56 11.99 22.21
C LEU A 455 12.26 11.50 21.52
N GLY A 456 11.29 10.95 22.27
CA GLY A 456 9.92 10.68 21.79
C GLY A 456 9.77 9.53 20.80
N TYR A 457 10.03 8.30 21.28
CA TYR A 457 9.89 7.02 20.56
C TYR A 457 8.60 6.27 20.96
N TYR A 458 8.08 5.39 20.09
CA TYR A 458 6.89 4.58 20.38
C TYR A 458 7.18 3.08 20.22
N ILE A 459 6.77 2.33 21.23
CA ILE A 459 6.54 0.88 21.15
C ILE A 459 5.03 0.72 21.09
N ILE A 460 4.52 0.19 19.99
CA ILE A 460 3.10 -0.13 19.87
C ILE A 460 2.94 -1.62 20.14
N LEU A 461 2.23 -1.97 21.20
CA LEU A 461 1.74 -3.32 21.42
C LEU A 461 0.38 -3.45 20.72
N ASP A 462 0.27 -4.35 19.76
CA ASP A 462 -0.98 -4.56 19.05
C ASP A 462 -2.00 -5.32 19.93
N MET A 463 -3.22 -4.80 20.01
CA MET A 463 -4.30 -5.25 20.88
C MET A 463 -5.56 -5.48 20.04
N PRO A 464 -6.28 -6.61 20.20
CA PRO A 464 -7.46 -6.90 19.38
C PRO A 464 -8.67 -5.97 19.62
N PHE A 465 -8.65 -5.09 20.65
CA PHE A 465 -9.79 -4.20 20.94
C PHE A 465 -9.44 -2.77 21.42
N CYS A 466 -8.17 -2.40 21.59
CA CYS A 466 -7.75 -1.01 21.92
C CYS A 466 -6.21 -0.86 21.91
N PRO A 467 -5.58 -0.06 21.04
CA PRO A 467 -4.12 0.14 21.07
C PRO A 467 -3.72 0.85 22.37
N LEU A 468 -3.03 0.13 23.28
CA LEU A 468 -2.40 0.74 24.45
C LEU A 468 -1.09 1.39 24.00
N ILE A 469 -1.16 2.71 23.84
CA ILE A 469 0.00 3.54 23.56
C ILE A 469 0.75 3.70 24.87
N PHE A 470 1.93 3.09 24.95
CA PHE A 470 2.90 3.49 25.95
C PHE A 470 3.41 4.90 25.59
N ASN A 471 2.66 5.92 26.00
CA ASN A 471 3.24 7.21 26.36
C ASN A 471 3.94 6.95 27.69
N ILE A 472 5.17 6.43 27.65
CA ILE A 472 5.98 6.33 28.86
C ILE A 472 6.45 7.75 29.17
N TYR A 473 5.56 8.55 29.75
CA TYR A 473 5.93 9.77 30.44
C TYR A 473 6.64 9.36 31.72
N PHE A 474 7.92 9.68 31.83
CA PHE A 474 8.47 10.33 33.01
C PHE A 474 9.48 11.38 32.55
#